data_AF-A0A2E3RNK2-F1
#
_entry.id   AF-A0A2E3RNK2-F1
#
_cell.length_a   1.000
_cell.length_b   1.000
_cell.length_c   1.000
_cell.angle_alpha   90.00
_cell.angle_beta   90.00
_cell.angle_gamma   90.00
#
_symmetry.space_group_name_H-M   'P 1'
#
loop_
_entity.id
_entity.type
_entity.pdbx_description
1 polymer ?
#
loop_
_entity_poly.entity_id
_entity_poly.type
_entity_poly.pdbx_seq_one_letter_code
_entity_poly.pdbx_strand_id
1 'polypeptide(L)'
;MMTEAPAGLDGPVRTMPVMGLLLSVLGVGLLCGLLMLLLGQLMDLEARTVLSGIEGIGVVLAVGFASIIVLAPWKPRTVGTWMTLWLASTVIRLLVTPLLGFLIYSATRPEPVPYVLCLAGAYLLTLVTEVWAISRSLHRQGS
;
A
#
# COMPACT_ATOMS: atom_id res chain seq x y z
N MET A 1 -21.16 -34.79 -22.08
CA MET A 1 -20.84 -34.59 -20.65
C MET A 1 -20.65 -33.10 -20.46
N MET A 2 -21.74 -32.39 -20.18
CA MET A 2 -21.73 -30.93 -19.93
C MET A 2 -21.21 -30.73 -18.50
N THR A 3 -20.03 -30.16 -18.37
CA THR A 3 -19.54 -29.64 -17.09
C THR A 3 -20.34 -28.38 -16.79
N GLU A 4 -21.34 -28.49 -15.92
CA GLU A 4 -21.97 -27.31 -15.31
C GLU A 4 -20.89 -26.52 -14.57
N ALA A 5 -20.67 -25.29 -15.00
CA ALA A 5 -19.81 -24.36 -14.29
C ALA A 5 -20.40 -24.13 -12.89
N PRO A 6 -19.61 -24.17 -11.82
CA PRO A 6 -20.13 -24.04 -10.46
C PRO A 6 -20.87 -22.70 -10.30
N ALA A 7 -22.17 -22.79 -10.01
CA ALA A 7 -23.04 -21.69 -9.67
C ALA A 7 -22.47 -20.96 -8.44
N GLY A 8 -21.93 -19.76 -8.63
CA GLY A 8 -21.25 -19.00 -7.58
C GLY A 8 -20.28 -17.92 -8.06
N LEU A 9 -20.03 -17.82 -9.37
CA LEU A 9 -19.12 -16.85 -9.97
C LEU A 9 -19.82 -15.70 -10.72
N ASP A 10 -21.15 -15.56 -10.62
CA ASP A 10 -21.94 -14.56 -11.36
C ASP A 10 -21.95 -13.17 -10.69
N GLY A 11 -20.83 -12.77 -10.10
CA GLY A 11 -20.63 -11.39 -9.65
C GLY A 11 -20.33 -10.48 -10.84
N PRO A 12 -20.71 -9.19 -10.80
CA PRO A 12 -20.41 -8.27 -11.89
C PRO A 12 -18.90 -8.24 -12.17
N VAL A 13 -18.51 -8.54 -13.42
CA VAL A 13 -17.12 -8.49 -13.88
C VAL A 13 -16.69 -7.03 -13.94
N ARG A 14 -15.63 -6.68 -13.22
CA ARG A 14 -15.17 -5.29 -13.07
C ARG A 14 -13.66 -5.20 -13.16
N THR A 15 -13.18 -4.05 -13.63
CA THR A 15 -11.76 -3.68 -13.61
C THR A 15 -11.42 -2.98 -12.30
N MET A 16 -10.33 -3.37 -11.66
CA MET A 16 -9.88 -2.75 -10.41
C MET A 16 -9.46 -1.28 -10.64
N PRO A 17 -9.76 -0.35 -9.73
CA PRO A 17 -9.38 1.06 -9.86
C PRO A 17 -7.88 1.28 -9.57
N VAL A 18 -7.00 0.74 -10.42
CA VAL A 18 -5.53 0.78 -10.20
C VAL A 18 -5.00 2.19 -10.05
N MET A 19 -5.45 3.12 -10.88
CA MET A 19 -5.01 4.51 -10.74
C MET A 19 -5.44 5.11 -9.40
N GLY A 20 -6.62 4.76 -8.89
CA GLY A 20 -7.06 5.18 -7.56
C GLY A 20 -6.15 4.64 -6.45
N LEU A 21 -5.69 3.39 -6.57
CA LEU A 21 -4.78 2.77 -5.60
C LEU A 21 -3.35 3.30 -5.70
N LEU A 22 -2.85 3.53 -6.92
CA LEU A 22 -1.53 4.15 -7.13
C LEU A 22 -1.50 5.57 -6.56
N LEU A 23 -2.55 6.35 -6.81
CA LEU A 23 -2.67 7.69 -6.26
C LEU A 23 -2.83 7.69 -4.74
N SER A 24 -3.49 6.69 -4.15
CA SER A 24 -3.58 6.59 -2.68
C SER A 24 -2.22 6.29 -2.06
N VAL A 25 -1.46 5.33 -2.60
CA VAL A 25 -0.09 5.04 -2.14
C VAL A 25 0.80 6.28 -2.27
N LEU A 26 0.77 6.94 -3.43
CA LEU A 26 1.54 8.17 -3.65
C LEU A 26 1.15 9.27 -2.66
N GLY A 27 -0.16 9.49 -2.48
CA GLY A 27 -0.70 10.50 -1.58
C GLY A 27 -0.29 10.26 -0.13
N VAL A 28 -0.31 9.00 0.33
CA VAL A 28 0.18 8.62 1.66
C VAL A 28 1.67 8.91 1.80
N GLY A 29 2.49 8.52 0.82
CA GLY A 29 3.93 8.79 0.88
C GLY A 29 4.26 10.28 0.89
N LEU A 30 3.60 11.07 0.05
CA LEU A 30 3.76 12.53 0.03
C LEU A 30 3.31 13.16 1.35
N LEU A 31 2.17 12.73 1.90
CA LEU A 31 1.67 13.22 3.18
C LEU A 31 2.63 12.88 4.32
N CYS A 32 3.03 11.62 4.46
CA CYS A 32 3.97 11.20 5.49
C CYS A 32 5.34 11.89 5.34
N GLY A 33 5.84 12.03 4.11
CA GLY A 33 7.10 12.71 3.83
C GLY A 33 7.04 14.19 4.19
N LEU A 34 5.96 14.88 3.79
CA LEU A 34 5.74 16.29 4.16
C LEU A 34 5.61 16.45 5.68
N LEU A 35 4.87 15.58 6.35
CA LEU A 35 4.75 15.60 7.81
C LEU A 35 6.11 15.40 8.49
N MET A 36 6.94 14.48 8.00
CA MET A 36 8.29 14.28 8.56
C MET A 36 9.18 15.51 8.38
N LEU A 37 9.12 16.15 7.20
CA LEU A 37 9.85 17.39 6.95
C LEU A 37 9.36 18.53 7.86
N LEU A 38 8.04 18.68 8.02
CA LEU A 38 7.45 19.69 8.89
C LEU A 38 7.82 19.45 10.36
N LEU A 39 7.75 18.21 10.84
CA LEU A 39 8.17 17.86 12.19
C LEU A 39 9.67 18.12 12.39
N GLY A 40 10.49 17.84 11.38
CA GLY A 40 11.92 18.17 11.40
C GLY A 40 12.19 19.65 11.61
N GLN A 41 11.42 20.52 10.93
CA GLN A 41 11.54 21.97 11.09
C GLN A 41 10.97 22.47 12.43
N LEU A 42 9.82 21.95 12.86
CA LEU A 42 9.13 22.43 14.07
C LEU A 42 9.80 21.97 15.37
N MET A 43 10.43 20.79 15.36
CA MET A 43 11.06 20.19 16.54
C MET A 43 12.59 20.28 16.50
N ASP A 44 13.16 21.01 15.54
CA ASP A 44 14.61 21.14 15.33
C ASP A 44 15.32 19.77 15.31
N LEU A 45 14.74 18.81 14.57
CA LEU A 45 15.28 17.45 14.50
C LEU A 45 16.54 17.45 13.62
N GLU A 46 17.48 16.60 14.00
CA GLU A 46 18.67 16.37 13.19
C GLU A 46 18.25 15.84 11.80
N ALA A 47 18.95 16.29 10.75
CA ALA A 47 18.68 15.87 9.38
C ALA A 47 18.75 14.33 9.24
N ARG A 48 19.60 13.67 10.03
CA ARG A 48 19.71 12.22 10.07
C ARG A 48 18.43 11.54 10.57
N THR A 49 17.77 12.09 11.59
CA THR A 49 16.47 11.61 12.08
C THR A 49 15.39 11.73 11.01
N VAL A 50 15.34 12.89 10.34
CA VAL A 50 14.38 13.17 9.25
C VAL A 50 14.58 12.20 8.09
N LEU A 51 15.83 12.04 7.62
CA LEU A 51 16.17 11.12 6.53
C LEU A 51 15.84 9.67 6.90
N SER A 52 16.10 9.25 8.14
CA SER A 52 15.74 7.92 8.62
C SER A 52 14.24 7.65 8.53
N GLY A 53 13.40 8.64 8.88
CA GLY A 53 11.95 8.53 8.70
C GLY A 53 11.53 8.42 7.22
N ILE A 54 12.16 9.24 6.36
CA ILE A 54 11.91 9.24 4.90
C ILE A 54 12.31 7.90 4.26
N GLU A 55 13.42 7.29 4.69
CA GLU A 55 13.84 5.95 4.24
C GLU A 55 12.76 4.90 4.54
N GLY A 56 12.19 4.94 5.76
CA GLY A 56 11.09 4.04 6.14
C GLY A 56 9.84 4.22 5.26
N ILE A 57 9.47 5.47 4.94
CA ILE A 57 8.37 5.79 4.02
C ILE A 57 8.68 5.27 2.61
N GLY A 58 9.93 5.44 2.16
CA GLY A 58 10.40 4.98 0.85
C GLY A 58 10.22 3.47 0.65
N VAL A 59 10.50 2.66 1.68
CA VAL A 59 10.28 1.21 1.63
C VAL A 59 8.80 0.89 1.41
N VAL A 60 7.91 1.52 2.19
CA VAL A 60 6.45 1.30 2.07
C VAL A 60 5.95 1.71 0.70
N LEU A 61 6.40 2.85 0.18
CA LEU A 61 6.06 3.31 -1.16
C LEU A 61 6.50 2.29 -2.23
N ALA A 62 7.76 1.85 -2.19
CA ALA A 62 8.30 0.92 -3.16
C ALA A 62 7.51 -0.40 -3.17
N VAL A 63 7.23 -0.96 -1.99
CA VAL A 63 6.44 -2.19 -1.84
C VAL A 63 4.98 -1.98 -2.28
N GLY A 64 4.37 -0.88 -1.86
CA GLY A 64 3.00 -0.50 -2.24
C GLY A 64 2.84 -0.42 -3.75
N PHE A 65 3.70 0.37 -4.41
CA PHE A 65 3.69 0.52 -5.87
C PHE A 65 3.92 -0.81 -6.59
N ALA A 66 4.96 -1.56 -6.21
CA ALA A 66 5.26 -2.85 -6.83
C ALA A 66 4.08 -3.83 -6.71
N SER A 67 3.45 -3.89 -5.53
CA SER A 67 2.31 -4.78 -5.30
C SER A 67 1.10 -4.45 -6.17
N ILE A 68 0.81 -3.16 -6.37
CA ILE A 68 -0.35 -2.71 -7.15
C ILE A 68 -0.09 -2.93 -8.63
N ILE A 69 1.14 -2.71 -9.10
CA ILE A 69 1.53 -2.97 -10.49
C ILE A 69 1.42 -4.46 -10.80
N VAL A 70 1.89 -5.33 -9.90
CA VAL A 70 1.76 -6.79 -10.05
C VAL A 70 0.29 -7.20 -10.06
N LEU A 71 -0.54 -6.58 -9.21
CA LEU A 71 -1.99 -6.80 -9.14
C LEU A 71 -2.79 -6.16 -10.27
N ALA A 72 -2.19 -5.33 -11.12
CA ALA A 72 -2.93 -4.56 -12.11
C ALA A 72 -3.87 -5.48 -12.93
N PRO A 73 -5.08 -5.04 -13.31
CA PRO A 73 -6.05 -5.82 -14.05
C PRO A 73 -5.57 -6.00 -15.47
N TRP A 74 -4.64 -6.93 -15.64
CA TRP A 74 -4.26 -7.48 -16.94
C TRP A 74 -5.47 -8.17 -17.61
N LYS A 75 -6.51 -8.54 -16.82
CA LYS A 75 -7.80 -9.07 -17.27
C LYS A 75 -8.95 -8.66 -16.32
N PRO A 76 -10.18 -8.41 -16.81
CA PRO A 76 -11.38 -8.23 -15.97
C PRO A 76 -11.67 -9.49 -15.15
N ARG A 77 -12.12 -9.32 -13.90
CA ARG A 77 -12.44 -10.42 -12.96
C ARG A 77 -13.67 -10.06 -12.12
N THR A 78 -14.25 -11.05 -11.44
CA THR A 78 -15.35 -10.82 -10.49
C THR A 78 -14.86 -10.05 -9.27
N VAL A 79 -15.76 -9.31 -8.62
CA VAL A 79 -15.42 -8.54 -7.40
C VAL A 79 -14.85 -9.43 -6.29
N GLY A 80 -15.41 -10.64 -6.11
CA GLY A 80 -14.91 -11.61 -5.13
C GLY A 80 -13.44 -11.98 -5.38
N THR A 81 -13.09 -12.33 -6.62
CA THR A 81 -11.70 -12.63 -6.99
C THR A 81 -10.77 -11.42 -6.76
N TRP A 82 -11.24 -10.20 -7.03
CA TRP A 82 -10.45 -8.99 -6.76
C TRP A 82 -10.16 -8.80 -5.26
N MET A 83 -11.15 -9.00 -4.40
CA MET A 83 -10.96 -8.89 -2.96
C MET A 83 -9.99 -9.96 -2.43
N THR A 84 -10.09 -11.20 -2.94
CA THR A 84 -9.15 -12.27 -2.60
C THR A 84 -7.72 -11.93 -3.03
N LEU A 85 -7.53 -11.42 -4.24
CA LEU A 85 -6.20 -11.05 -4.75
C LEU A 85 -5.60 -9.86 -4.00
N TRP A 86 -6.41 -8.84 -3.71
CA TRP A 86 -5.98 -7.71 -2.90
C TRP A 86 -5.56 -8.16 -1.50
N LEU A 87 -6.35 -9.03 -0.85
CA LEU A 87 -6.02 -9.57 0.46
C LEU A 87 -4.72 -10.40 0.42
N ALA A 88 -4.57 -11.27 -0.59
CA ALA A 88 -3.34 -12.06 -0.77
C ALA A 88 -2.12 -11.16 -0.96
N SER A 89 -2.23 -10.11 -1.77
CA SER A 89 -1.16 -9.12 -1.93
C SER A 89 -0.86 -8.36 -0.65
N THR A 90 -1.88 -7.97 0.13
CA THR A 90 -1.70 -7.34 1.44
C THR A 90 -0.97 -8.26 2.41
N VAL A 91 -1.27 -9.56 2.44
CA VAL A 91 -0.52 -10.53 3.25
C VAL A 91 0.94 -10.62 2.80
N ILE A 92 1.19 -10.71 1.48
CA ILE A 92 2.56 -10.72 0.95
C ILE A 92 3.31 -9.45 1.36
N ARG A 93 2.69 -8.27 1.20
CA ARG A 93 3.28 -6.99 1.60
C ARG A 93 3.55 -6.90 3.09
N LEU A 94 2.68 -7.44 3.92
CA LEU A 94 2.85 -7.47 5.36
C LEU A 94 4.13 -8.21 5.76
N LEU A 95 4.55 -9.21 4.98
CA LEU A 95 5.79 -9.96 5.18
C LEU A 95 6.99 -9.31 4.48
N VAL A 96 6.80 -8.80 3.27
CA VAL A 96 7.87 -8.21 2.45
C VAL A 96 8.32 -6.86 2.99
N THR A 97 7.41 -6.02 3.49
CA THR A 97 7.74 -4.69 4.03
C THR A 97 8.71 -4.75 5.21
N PRO A 98 8.48 -5.54 6.28
CA PRO A 98 9.42 -5.65 7.38
C PRO A 98 10.72 -6.36 6.96
N LEU A 99 10.67 -7.32 6.03
CA LEU A 99 11.88 -7.96 5.49
C LEU A 99 12.77 -6.94 4.77
N LEU A 100 12.21 -6.17 3.84
CA LEU A 100 12.94 -5.12 3.14
C LEU A 100 13.35 -4.01 4.11
N GLY A 101 12.50 -3.67 5.07
CA GLY A 101 12.80 -2.71 6.10
C GLY A 101 14.04 -3.12 6.92
N PHE A 102 14.12 -4.39 7.31
CA PHE A 102 15.27 -4.95 7.99
C PHE A 102 16.54 -4.95 7.13
N LEU A 103 16.42 -5.28 5.84
CA LEU A 103 17.56 -5.25 4.92
C LEU A 103 18.12 -3.84 4.73
N ILE A 104 17.24 -2.84 4.56
CA ILE A 104 17.64 -1.43 4.48
C ILE A 104 18.26 -0.99 5.80
N TYR A 105 17.62 -1.29 6.94
CA TYR A 105 18.17 -1.00 8.26
C TYR A 105 19.58 -1.56 8.44
N SER A 106 19.81 -2.80 8.00
CA SER A 106 21.12 -3.46 8.08
C SER A 106 22.18 -2.81 7.19
N ALA A 107 21.77 -2.27 6.03
CA ALA A 107 22.66 -1.66 5.05
C ALA A 107 22.99 -0.19 5.38
N THR A 108 21.99 0.63 5.72
CA THR A 108 22.15 2.09 5.91
C THR A 108 22.31 2.50 7.37
N ARG A 109 21.94 1.62 8.33
CA ARG A 109 21.94 1.88 9.78
C ARG A 109 21.26 3.22 10.13
N PRO A 110 19.98 3.40 9.73
CA PRO A 110 19.22 4.59 10.04
C PRO A 110 18.91 4.65 11.54
N GLU A 111 18.42 5.79 12.00
CA GLU A 111 17.95 5.92 13.38
C GLU A 111 16.72 5.05 13.60
N PRO A 112 16.75 4.11 14.58
CA PRO A 112 15.75 3.06 14.67
C PRO A 112 14.33 3.59 14.89
N VAL A 113 14.17 4.56 15.79
CA VAL A 113 12.86 5.08 16.20
C VAL A 113 12.13 5.78 15.05
N PRO A 114 12.68 6.83 14.40
CA PRO A 114 12.00 7.48 13.28
C PRO A 114 11.79 6.53 12.11
N TYR A 115 12.76 5.66 11.82
CA TYR A 115 12.66 4.68 10.74
C TYR A 115 11.47 3.73 10.92
N VAL A 116 11.38 3.06 12.07
CA VAL A 116 10.33 2.07 12.34
C VAL A 116 8.96 2.74 12.46
N LEU A 117 8.85 3.90 13.13
CA LEU A 117 7.59 4.61 13.28
C LEU A 117 7.04 5.09 11.93
N CYS A 118 7.89 5.67 11.09
CA CYS A 118 7.47 6.11 9.76
C CYS A 118 7.14 4.93 8.84
N LEU A 119 7.90 3.83 8.90
CA LEU A 119 7.61 2.61 8.14
C LEU A 119 6.26 2.00 8.56
N ALA A 120 6.02 1.80 9.86
CA ALA A 120 4.77 1.23 10.35
C ALA A 120 3.58 2.18 10.10
N GLY A 121 3.75 3.47 10.39
CA GLY A 121 2.72 4.50 10.21
C GLY A 121 2.31 4.66 8.76
N ALA A 122 3.27 4.77 7.83
CA ALA A 122 2.98 4.86 6.41
C ALA A 122 2.30 3.58 5.88
N TYR A 123 2.71 2.40 6.36
CA TYR A 123 2.08 1.14 5.96
C TYR A 123 0.61 1.07 6.40
N LEU A 124 0.32 1.40 7.66
CA LEU A 124 -1.05 1.41 8.17
C LEU A 124 -1.91 2.44 7.44
N LEU A 125 -1.39 3.65 7.20
CA LEU A 125 -2.12 4.69 6.49
C LEU A 125 -2.39 4.28 5.03
N THR A 126 -1.45 3.58 4.39
CA THR A 126 -1.64 2.99 3.06
C THR A 126 -2.81 2.01 3.06
N LEU A 127 -2.88 1.08 4.03
CA LEU A 127 -3.99 0.14 4.12
C LEU A 127 -5.35 0.84 4.29
N VAL A 128 -5.43 1.84 5.16
CA VAL A 128 -6.66 2.61 5.37
C VAL A 128 -7.12 3.28 4.08
N THR A 129 -6.20 3.93 3.36
CA THR A 129 -6.55 4.63 2.12
C THR A 129 -6.92 3.67 0.98
N GLU A 130 -6.28 2.50 0.89
CA GLU A 130 -6.66 1.46 -0.07
C GLU A 130 -8.07 0.92 0.20
N VAL A 131 -8.38 0.58 1.46
CA VAL A 131 -9.72 0.11 1.86
C VAL A 131 -10.77 1.16 1.51
N TRP A 132 -10.48 2.43 1.78
CA TRP A 132 -11.37 3.53 1.43
C TRP A 132 -11.53 3.72 -0.09
N ALA A 133 -10.46 3.61 -0.86
CA ALA A 133 -10.51 3.71 -2.33
C ALA A 133 -11.34 2.57 -2.94
N ILE A 134 -11.18 1.35 -2.44
CA ILE A 134 -11.95 0.17 -2.85
C ILE A 134 -13.42 0.35 -2.48
N SER A 135 -13.73 0.72 -1.23
CA SER A 135 -15.11 0.87 -0.79
C SER A 135 -15.86 1.96 -1.58
N ARG A 136 -15.20 3.10 -1.84
CA ARG A 136 -15.76 4.18 -2.67
C ARG A 136 -15.99 3.74 -4.12
N SER A 137 -15.08 2.93 -4.67
CA SER A 137 -15.24 2.36 -6.00
C SER A 137 -16.43 1.42 -6.10
N LEU A 138 -16.70 0.63 -5.06
CA LEU A 138 -17.84 -0.28 -5.03
C LEU A 138 -19.17 0.49 -4.96
N HIS A 139 -19.26 1.53 -4.12
CA HIS A 139 -20.48 2.35 -4.00
C HIS A 139 -20.83 3.10 -5.29
N ARG A 140 -19.84 3.73 -5.95
CA ARG A 140 -20.05 4.46 -7.21
C ARG A 140 -20.57 3.61 -8.37
N GLN A 141 -20.42 2.28 -8.26
CA GLN A 141 -20.80 1.34 -9.30
C GLN A 141 -22.06 0.54 -8.93
N GLY A 142 -22.65 0.80 -7.75
CA GLY A 142 -23.92 0.20 -7.31
C GLY A 142 -25.12 1.14 -7.38
N SER A 143 -24.89 2.43 -7.63
CA SER A 143 -25.88 3.47 -7.94
C SER A 143 -26.02 3.65 -9.45
#